data_AF-A0A4Q8R859-F1
#
_entry.id   AF-A0A4Q8R859-F1
#
_cell.length_a   1.000
_cell.length_b   1.000
_cell.length_c   1.000
_cell.angle_alpha   90.00
_cell.angle_beta   90.00
_cell.angle_gamma   90.00
#
_symmetry.space_group_name_H-M   'P 1'
#
loop_
_entity.id
_entity.type
_entity.pdbx_description
1 polymer ?
#
loop_
_entity_poly.entity_id
_entity_poly.type
_entity_poly.pdbx_seq_one_letter_code
_entity_poly.pdbx_strand_id
1 'polypeptide(L)'
;MGFWTKPVAKIRRLAISEVSLVDKGANQHAHITLFKRDAGTNTAKDTEMDPAIGIVKLAKKIAAGEMKNYRSKSEWYVALAKLAADQRRDDETTEQAFARFVTQDDGGRAVFAAYKSASGPDWTPATEPAPVVKADSAYAKLVEIAKGLQSVDPSLTEAGAFAKVFIDPKNRELAELCKTERVE
;
A
#
# COMPACT_ATOMS: atom_id res chain seq x y z
N MET A 1 49.09 -1.37 -32.27
CA MET A 1 48.07 -2.13 -31.52
C MET A 1 48.36 -1.97 -30.03
N GLY A 2 47.61 -1.11 -29.32
CA GLY A 2 47.80 -0.88 -27.89
C GLY A 2 46.74 -1.65 -27.08
N PHE A 3 47.17 -2.59 -26.25
CA PHE A 3 46.30 -3.31 -25.32
C PHE A 3 45.87 -2.37 -24.18
N TRP A 4 44.59 -1.98 -24.16
CA TRP A 4 43.99 -1.28 -23.03
C TRP A 4 43.65 -2.29 -21.93
N THR A 5 44.46 -2.33 -20.87
CA THR A 5 44.11 -3.06 -19.65
C THR A 5 43.06 -2.27 -18.87
N LYS A 6 41.84 -2.81 -18.75
CA LYS A 6 40.75 -2.19 -17.98
C LYS A 6 41.20 -1.99 -16.52
N PRO A 7 40.94 -0.82 -15.92
CA PRO A 7 41.26 -0.58 -14.52
C PRO A 7 40.49 -1.56 -13.63
N VAL A 8 41.23 -2.35 -12.85
CA VAL A 8 40.64 -3.30 -11.89
C VAL A 8 40.04 -2.50 -10.74
N ALA A 9 38.72 -2.64 -10.54
CA ALA A 9 38.01 -1.93 -9.48
C ALA A 9 38.56 -2.34 -8.10
N LYS A 10 39.16 -1.39 -7.37
CA LYS A 10 39.65 -1.59 -6.00
C LYS A 10 38.50 -1.40 -5.01
N ILE A 11 38.19 -2.43 -4.24
CA ILE A 11 37.26 -2.33 -3.09
C ILE A 11 37.94 -1.46 -2.03
N ARG A 12 37.30 -0.37 -1.62
CA ARG A 12 37.76 0.47 -0.51
C ARG A 12 36.68 0.46 0.57
N ARG A 13 37.08 0.26 1.84
CA ARG A 13 36.22 0.21 3.04
C ARG A 13 35.35 -1.05 3.19
N LEU A 14 35.94 -2.24 3.01
CA LEU A 14 35.31 -3.47 3.48
C LEU A 14 35.41 -3.51 5.02
N ALA A 15 34.27 -3.57 5.71
CA ALA A 15 34.21 -3.77 7.15
C ALA A 15 33.50 -5.09 7.44
N ILE A 16 34.23 -6.03 8.07
CA ILE A 16 33.66 -7.28 8.57
C ILE A 16 33.40 -7.03 10.06
N SER A 17 32.13 -6.90 10.43
CA SER A 17 31.73 -6.57 11.80
C SER A 17 31.75 -7.77 12.74
N GLU A 18 31.56 -8.99 12.22
CA GLU A 18 31.53 -10.21 13.03
C GLU A 18 31.81 -11.46 12.18
N VAL A 19 32.51 -12.42 12.77
CA VAL A 19 32.63 -13.80 12.26
C VAL A 19 32.40 -14.73 13.46
N SER A 20 31.18 -15.22 13.62
CA SER A 20 30.83 -16.13 14.72
C SER A 20 31.03 -17.59 14.28
N LEU A 21 32.00 -18.27 14.87
CA LEU A 21 32.15 -19.72 14.73
C LEU A 21 31.20 -20.40 15.72
N VAL A 22 30.28 -21.23 15.21
CA VAL A 22 29.19 -21.81 16.03
C VAL A 22 29.69 -22.93 16.96
N ASP A 23 30.87 -23.51 16.74
CA ASP A 23 31.44 -24.52 17.64
C ASP A 23 32.98 -24.45 17.73
N LYS A 24 33.51 -24.49 18.96
CA LYS A 24 34.95 -24.65 19.21
C LYS A 24 35.39 -26.04 18.74
N GLY A 25 35.91 -26.12 17.50
CA GLY A 25 36.58 -27.30 16.97
C GLY A 25 36.09 -27.80 15.61
N ALA A 26 34.96 -27.28 15.09
CA ALA A 26 34.31 -27.90 13.93
C ALA A 26 34.86 -27.48 12.55
N ASN A 27 35.67 -26.42 12.42
CA ASN A 27 36.05 -25.97 11.07
C ASN A 27 37.33 -25.12 10.99
N GLN A 28 38.49 -25.73 11.27
CA GLN A 28 39.80 -25.05 11.18
C GLN A 28 40.25 -24.73 9.74
N HIS A 29 39.49 -25.15 8.72
CA HIS A 29 39.79 -24.96 7.30
C HIS A 29 38.70 -24.19 6.54
N ALA A 30 37.80 -23.49 7.24
CA ALA A 30 36.78 -22.69 6.59
C ALA A 30 37.40 -21.55 5.78
N HIS A 31 37.20 -21.55 4.46
CA HIS A 31 37.65 -20.49 3.56
C HIS A 31 36.49 -19.61 3.15
N ILE A 32 36.59 -18.31 3.41
CA ILE A 32 35.59 -17.32 2.96
C ILE A 32 35.99 -16.86 1.57
N THR A 33 35.25 -17.33 0.56
CA THR A 33 35.44 -16.86 -0.82
C THR A 33 34.46 -15.73 -1.10
N LEU A 34 34.96 -14.49 -1.14
CA LEU A 34 34.18 -13.30 -1.46
C LEU A 34 34.14 -13.11 -2.98
N PHE A 35 32.95 -13.20 -3.58
CA PHE A 35 32.75 -12.83 -4.97
C PHE A 35 32.33 -11.36 -5.04
N LYS A 36 33.07 -10.55 -5.81
CA LYS A 36 32.60 -9.22 -6.21
C LYS A 36 31.41 -9.43 -7.13
N ARG A 37 30.20 -9.32 -6.61
CA ARG A 37 29.00 -9.21 -7.44
C ARG A 37 29.17 -7.92 -8.25
N ASP A 38 29.17 -8.01 -9.58
CA ASP A 38 29.07 -6.80 -10.39
C ASP A 38 27.77 -6.13 -10.00
N ALA A 39 27.91 -5.06 -9.20
CA ALA A 39 26.82 -4.21 -8.80
C ALA A 39 26.37 -3.50 -10.09
N GLY A 40 25.49 -4.17 -10.84
CA GLY A 40 24.58 -3.50 -11.74
C GLY A 40 23.79 -2.52 -10.91
N THR A 41 24.31 -1.28 -10.85
CA THR A 41 23.56 -0.07 -10.52
C THR A 41 22.65 -0.18 -9.30
N ASN A 42 23.23 -0.47 -8.13
CA ASN A 42 22.61 0.01 -6.89
C ASN A 42 23.38 1.25 -6.45
N THR A 43 23.06 2.37 -7.10
CA THR A 43 23.45 3.72 -6.69
C THR A 43 22.73 4.06 -5.39
N ALA A 44 23.14 3.41 -4.29
CA ALA A 44 22.92 3.88 -2.93
C ALA A 44 23.92 5.00 -2.66
N LYS A 45 23.75 6.12 -3.37
CA LYS A 45 24.40 7.42 -3.15
C LYS A 45 23.85 8.42 -4.16
N ASP A 46 22.61 8.82 -3.94
CA ASP A 46 22.07 10.10 -4.38
C ASP A 46 20.95 10.44 -3.39
N THR A 47 21.38 11.12 -2.32
CA THR A 47 20.63 12.19 -1.64
C THR A 47 19.34 11.79 -0.92
N GLU A 48 19.12 12.39 0.26
CA GLU A 48 17.78 12.62 0.79
C GLU A 48 16.98 13.48 -0.21
N MET A 49 16.62 12.92 -1.38
CA MET A 49 15.56 13.47 -2.20
C MET A 49 14.27 12.98 -1.57
N ASP A 50 13.35 13.91 -1.34
CA ASP A 50 11.97 13.58 -1.03
C ASP A 50 11.53 12.39 -1.90
N PRO A 51 11.05 11.28 -1.32
CA PRO A 51 10.63 10.10 -2.08
C PRO A 51 9.67 10.45 -3.23
N ALA A 52 8.90 11.55 -3.09
CA ALA A 52 8.10 12.15 -4.15
C ALA A 52 8.91 12.53 -5.41
N ILE A 53 10.04 13.21 -5.23
CA ILE A 53 10.90 13.66 -6.33
C ILE A 53 11.56 12.47 -7.02
N GLY A 54 11.92 11.43 -6.26
CA GLY A 54 12.44 10.17 -6.79
C GLY A 54 11.47 9.47 -7.73
N ILE A 55 10.18 9.45 -7.39
CA ILE A 55 9.13 8.78 -8.17
C ILE A 55 8.83 9.53 -9.47
N VAL A 56 8.76 10.86 -9.45
CA VAL A 56 8.56 11.65 -10.67
C VAL A 56 9.74 11.48 -11.64
N LYS A 57 10.97 11.49 -11.13
CA LYS A 57 12.18 11.26 -11.95
C LYS A 57 12.17 9.87 -12.58
N LEU A 58 11.80 8.83 -11.82
CA LEU A 58 11.66 7.48 -12.32
C LEU A 58 10.60 7.40 -13.44
N ALA A 59 9.43 8.00 -13.22
CA ALA A 59 8.36 8.01 -14.20
C ALA A 59 8.77 8.68 -15.52
N LYS A 60 9.49 9.80 -15.45
CA LYS A 60 10.05 10.48 -16.63
C LYS A 60 11.03 9.59 -17.41
N LYS A 61 11.91 8.86 -16.71
CA LYS A 61 12.85 7.92 -17.35
C LYS A 61 12.13 6.75 -18.05
N ILE A 62 11.06 6.24 -17.45
CA ILE A 62 10.22 5.20 -18.08
C ILE A 62 9.54 5.75 -19.33
N ALA A 63 8.96 6.96 -19.25
CA ALA A 63 8.33 7.61 -20.40
C ALA A 63 9.32 7.91 -21.53
N ALA A 64 10.57 8.22 -21.21
CA ALA A 64 11.66 8.41 -22.17
C ALA A 64 12.21 7.09 -22.75
N GLY A 65 11.75 5.93 -22.27
CA GLY A 65 12.25 4.61 -22.70
C GLY A 65 13.65 4.27 -22.17
N GLU A 66 14.21 5.08 -21.28
CA GLU A 66 15.53 4.84 -20.67
C GLU A 66 15.52 3.67 -19.68
N MET A 67 14.35 3.34 -19.14
CA MET A 67 14.18 2.29 -18.14
C MET A 67 12.87 1.53 -18.36
N LYS A 68 12.89 0.22 -18.09
CA LYS A 68 11.66 -0.59 -18.07
C LYS A 68 10.85 -0.28 -16.81
N ASN A 69 9.54 -0.48 -16.91
CA ASN A 69 8.64 -0.33 -15.78
C ASN A 69 8.61 -1.62 -14.94
N TYR A 70 9.19 -1.57 -13.74
CA TYR A 70 9.27 -2.72 -12.83
C TYR A 70 8.32 -2.63 -11.63
N ARG A 71 7.64 -1.50 -11.46
CA ARG A 71 6.69 -1.28 -10.36
C ARG A 71 5.29 -1.74 -10.76
N SER A 72 4.51 -2.21 -9.79
CA SER A 72 3.13 -2.59 -10.05
C SER A 72 2.24 -1.36 -10.26
N LYS A 73 1.08 -1.57 -10.89
CA LYS A 73 0.05 -0.54 -10.96
C LYS A 73 -0.36 -0.01 -9.58
N SER A 74 -0.51 -0.89 -8.58
CA SER A 74 -0.89 -0.48 -7.23
C SER A 74 0.16 0.43 -6.57
N GLU A 75 1.44 0.16 -6.75
CA GLU A 75 2.52 1.00 -6.23
C GLU A 75 2.53 2.39 -6.90
N TRP A 76 2.33 2.43 -8.22
CA TRP A 76 2.21 3.69 -8.95
C TRP A 76 0.99 4.49 -8.52
N TYR A 77 -0.15 3.84 -8.31
CA TYR A 77 -1.37 4.51 -7.85
C TYR A 77 -1.20 5.12 -6.47
N VAL A 78 -0.65 4.38 -5.50
CA VAL A 78 -0.39 4.89 -4.14
C VAL A 78 0.53 6.11 -4.19
N ALA A 79 1.59 6.05 -4.99
CA ALA A 79 2.50 7.18 -5.16
C ALA A 79 1.81 8.39 -5.80
N LEU A 80 1.00 8.17 -6.83
CA LEU A 80 0.27 9.20 -7.53
C LEU A 80 -0.77 9.89 -6.61
N ALA A 81 -1.51 9.10 -5.84
CA ALA A 81 -2.49 9.59 -4.88
C ALA A 81 -1.82 10.42 -3.77
N LYS A 82 -0.68 9.94 -3.24
CA LYS A 82 0.09 10.69 -2.25
C LYS A 82 0.59 12.03 -2.80
N LEU A 83 1.21 12.03 -3.98
CA LEU A 83 1.69 13.26 -4.64
C LEU A 83 0.58 14.27 -4.90
N ALA A 84 -0.59 13.79 -5.33
CA ALA A 84 -1.76 14.63 -5.53
C ALA A 84 -2.27 15.23 -4.20
N ALA A 85 -2.30 14.43 -3.13
CA ALA A 85 -2.70 14.89 -1.79
C ALA A 85 -1.70 15.91 -1.21
N ASP A 86 -0.40 15.68 -1.39
CA ASP A 86 0.66 16.60 -0.91
C ASP A 86 0.61 17.96 -1.65
N GLN A 87 0.11 17.99 -2.89
CA GLN A 87 -0.08 19.20 -3.69
C GLN A 87 -1.50 19.75 -3.65
N ARG A 88 -2.37 19.20 -2.80
CA ARG A 88 -3.77 19.60 -2.71
C ARG A 88 -3.88 21.03 -2.18
N ARG A 89 -4.73 21.83 -2.80
CA ARG A 89 -5.12 23.16 -2.33
C ARG A 89 -6.24 23.07 -1.30
N ASP A 90 -6.35 24.07 -0.43
CA ASP A 90 -7.35 24.08 0.65
C ASP A 90 -8.80 24.12 0.12
N ASP A 91 -8.99 24.60 -1.10
CA ASP A 91 -10.30 24.76 -1.76
C ASP A 91 -10.69 23.58 -2.67
N GLU A 92 -9.86 22.54 -2.79
CA GLU A 92 -10.13 21.41 -3.69
C GLU A 92 -10.30 20.08 -2.94
N THR A 93 -11.20 19.22 -3.45
CA THR A 93 -11.35 17.85 -2.93
C THR A 93 -10.15 16.98 -3.33
N THR A 94 -9.99 15.83 -2.69
CA THR A 94 -8.92 14.87 -3.03
C THR A 94 -9.00 14.42 -4.49
N GLU A 95 -10.22 14.20 -5.00
CA GLU A 95 -10.48 13.81 -6.39
C GLU A 95 -10.13 14.94 -7.36
N GLN A 96 -10.44 16.19 -6.99
CA GLN A 96 -10.09 17.36 -7.79
C GLN A 96 -8.58 17.56 -7.85
N ALA A 97 -7.88 17.43 -6.72
CA ALA A 97 -6.42 17.50 -6.65
C ALA A 97 -5.77 16.41 -7.52
N PHE A 98 -6.28 15.19 -7.44
CA PHE A 98 -5.81 14.08 -8.25
C PHE A 98 -6.02 14.34 -9.75
N ALA A 99 -7.24 14.72 -10.14
CA ALA A 99 -7.57 15.03 -11.53
C ALA A 99 -6.70 16.17 -12.06
N ARG A 100 -6.51 17.24 -11.28
CA ARG A 100 -5.62 18.35 -11.64
C ARG A 100 -4.18 17.89 -11.78
N PHE A 101 -3.66 17.11 -10.82
CA PHE A 101 -2.29 16.62 -10.84
C PHE A 101 -2.01 15.76 -12.08
N VAL A 102 -2.88 14.82 -12.43
CA VAL A 102 -2.67 13.93 -13.60
C VAL A 102 -2.92 14.61 -14.94
N THR A 103 -3.55 15.79 -14.99
CA THR A 103 -3.87 16.49 -16.25
C THR A 103 -2.98 17.72 -16.47
N GLN A 104 -2.77 18.52 -15.44
CA GLN A 104 -2.12 19.83 -15.54
C GLN A 104 -0.65 19.80 -15.10
N ASP A 105 -0.26 18.91 -14.19
CA ASP A 105 1.14 18.83 -13.74
C ASP A 105 2.00 17.91 -14.63
N ASP A 106 3.18 18.38 -15.02
CA ASP A 106 4.13 17.63 -15.84
C ASP A 106 4.61 16.35 -15.14
N GLY A 107 4.84 16.43 -13.82
CA GLY A 107 5.23 15.30 -13.01
C GLY A 107 4.08 14.31 -12.85
N GLY A 108 2.87 14.80 -12.54
CA GLY A 108 1.66 13.99 -12.43
C GLY A 108 1.31 13.26 -13.71
N ARG A 109 1.42 13.91 -14.89
CA ARG A 109 1.26 13.25 -16.19
C ARG A 109 2.28 12.13 -16.41
N ALA A 110 3.56 12.36 -16.06
CA ALA A 110 4.59 11.34 -16.19
C ALA A 110 4.31 10.13 -15.28
N VAL A 111 3.98 10.37 -14.01
CA VAL A 111 3.65 9.31 -13.05
C VAL A 111 2.40 8.54 -13.49
N PHE A 112 1.39 9.23 -14.02
CA PHE A 112 0.18 8.58 -14.54
C PHE A 112 0.45 7.77 -15.83
N ALA A 113 1.37 8.21 -16.69
CA ALA A 113 1.81 7.41 -17.83
C ALA A 113 2.58 6.14 -17.39
N ALA A 114 3.42 6.26 -16.35
CA ALA A 114 4.07 5.11 -15.73
C ALA A 114 3.06 4.15 -15.10
N TYR A 115 2.04 4.65 -14.40
CA TYR A 115 0.91 3.84 -13.91
C TYR A 115 0.22 3.07 -15.06
N LYS A 116 -0.12 3.74 -16.16
CA LYS A 116 -0.83 3.11 -17.30
C LYS A 116 -0.01 2.04 -18.02
N SER A 117 1.32 2.13 -17.99
CA SER A 117 2.24 1.15 -18.61
C SER A 117 2.67 0.03 -17.66
N ALA A 118 2.32 0.12 -16.37
CA ALA A 118 2.69 -0.88 -15.38
C ALA A 118 1.85 -2.15 -15.50
N SER A 119 2.45 -3.27 -15.10
CA SER A 119 1.80 -4.56 -15.00
C SER A 119 1.29 -4.82 -13.58
N GLY A 120 0.52 -5.90 -13.41
CA GLY A 120 -0.05 -6.30 -12.13
C GLY A 120 -1.48 -5.79 -11.90
N PRO A 121 -2.09 -6.18 -10.77
CA PRO A 121 -3.46 -5.83 -10.45
C PRO A 121 -3.61 -4.32 -10.23
N ASP A 122 -4.76 -3.78 -10.61
CA ASP A 122 -5.13 -2.42 -10.25
C ASP A 122 -5.22 -2.28 -8.72
N TRP A 123 -5.07 -1.05 -8.23
CA TRP A 123 -5.21 -0.79 -6.80
C TRP A 123 -6.65 -1.08 -6.37
N THR A 124 -6.80 -2.00 -5.42
CA THR A 124 -8.06 -2.22 -4.71
C THR A 124 -7.97 -1.46 -3.39
N PRO A 125 -8.91 -0.54 -3.08
CA PRO A 125 -8.98 0.05 -1.75
C PRO A 125 -9.06 -1.09 -0.74
N ALA A 126 -8.27 -0.98 0.33
CA ALA A 126 -8.47 -1.86 1.47
C ALA A 126 -9.91 -1.66 1.92
N THR A 127 -10.75 -2.69 1.79
CA THR A 127 -12.06 -2.70 2.40
C THR A 127 -11.81 -2.42 3.87
N GLU A 128 -12.25 -1.26 4.37
CA GLU A 128 -12.19 -0.98 5.79
C GLU A 128 -12.81 -2.19 6.51
N PRO A 129 -12.12 -2.79 7.50
CA PRO A 129 -12.70 -3.90 8.22
C PRO A 129 -14.05 -3.42 8.75
N ALA A 130 -15.11 -4.15 8.40
CA ALA A 130 -16.42 -3.87 8.96
C ALA A 130 -16.25 -3.74 10.48
N PRO A 131 -16.84 -2.72 11.12
CA PRO A 131 -16.68 -2.52 12.55
C PRO A 131 -16.92 -3.87 13.24
N VAL A 132 -15.99 -4.27 14.11
CA VAL A 132 -16.09 -5.54 14.82
C VAL A 132 -17.25 -5.42 15.78
N VAL A 133 -18.44 -5.78 15.29
CA VAL A 133 -19.63 -5.95 16.10
C VAL A 133 -19.32 -7.11 17.04
N LYS A 134 -19.12 -6.80 18.33
CA LYS A 134 -18.97 -7.83 19.36
C LYS A 134 -20.14 -8.81 19.23
N ALA A 135 -19.87 -10.11 19.30
CA ALA A 135 -20.91 -11.14 19.16
C ALA A 135 -22.07 -10.94 20.17
N ASP A 136 -21.79 -10.31 21.31
CA ASP A 136 -22.74 -10.05 22.39
C ASP A 136 -23.41 -8.67 22.30
N SER A 137 -23.04 -7.85 21.31
CA SER A 137 -23.56 -6.50 21.12
C SER A 137 -25.07 -6.47 20.95
N ALA A 138 -25.68 -5.36 21.36
CA ALA A 138 -27.10 -5.14 21.14
C ALA A 138 -27.45 -5.17 19.65
N TYR A 139 -26.54 -4.71 18.78
CA TYR A 139 -26.68 -4.81 17.33
C TYR A 139 -26.77 -6.27 16.85
N ALA A 140 -25.85 -7.15 17.30
CA ALA A 140 -25.88 -8.57 16.91
C ALA A 140 -27.19 -9.25 17.30
N LYS A 141 -27.73 -8.93 18.48
CA LYS A 141 -29.02 -9.44 18.95
C LYS A 141 -30.19 -8.96 18.08
N LEU A 142 -30.20 -7.68 17.68
CA LEU A 142 -31.22 -7.14 16.78
C LEU A 142 -31.17 -7.79 15.40
N VAL A 143 -29.96 -8.08 14.88
CA VAL A 143 -29.78 -8.81 13.62
C VAL A 143 -30.33 -10.24 13.70
N GLU A 144 -30.09 -10.97 14.80
CA GLU A 144 -30.64 -12.32 14.98
C GLU A 144 -32.17 -12.33 15.02
N ILE A 145 -32.78 -11.37 15.73
CA ILE A 145 -34.25 -11.21 15.74
C ILE A 145 -34.77 -10.86 14.34
N ALA A 146 -34.05 -10.02 13.58
CA ALA A 146 -34.41 -9.67 12.21
C ALA A 146 -34.35 -10.88 11.25
N LYS A 147 -33.34 -11.75 11.38
CA LYS A 147 -33.27 -13.02 10.63
C LYS A 147 -34.44 -13.95 10.96
N GLY A 148 -34.83 -14.00 12.24
CA GLY A 148 -36.04 -14.73 12.67
C GLY A 148 -37.29 -14.18 11.99
N LEU A 149 -37.45 -12.84 11.94
CA LEU A 149 -38.57 -12.19 11.27
C LEU A 149 -38.58 -12.45 9.75
N GLN A 150 -37.41 -12.43 9.11
CA GLN A 150 -37.26 -12.76 7.69
C GLN A 150 -37.57 -14.22 7.37
N SER A 151 -37.29 -15.14 8.30
CA SER A 151 -37.63 -16.55 8.15
C SER A 151 -39.15 -16.78 8.20
N VAL A 152 -39.87 -15.94 8.94
CA VAL A 152 -41.35 -15.97 9.03
C VAL A 152 -41.99 -15.24 7.85
N ASP A 153 -41.37 -14.16 7.37
CA ASP A 153 -41.82 -13.40 6.20
C ASP A 153 -40.66 -13.20 5.22
N PRO A 154 -40.46 -14.16 4.29
CA PRO A 154 -39.37 -14.12 3.31
C PRO A 154 -39.47 -12.97 2.29
N SER A 155 -40.60 -12.24 2.28
CA SER A 155 -40.76 -11.07 1.40
C SER A 155 -40.05 -9.82 1.94
N LEU A 156 -39.65 -9.84 3.23
CA LEU A 156 -38.85 -8.77 3.83
C LEU A 156 -37.38 -8.86 3.40
N THR A 157 -36.86 -7.73 2.96
CA THR A 157 -35.41 -7.54 2.81
C THR A 157 -34.76 -7.49 4.19
N GLU A 158 -33.48 -7.84 4.28
CA GLU A 158 -32.71 -7.81 5.54
C GLU A 158 -32.81 -6.44 6.23
N ALA A 159 -32.66 -5.36 5.45
CA ALA A 159 -32.81 -3.99 5.95
C ALA A 159 -34.23 -3.69 6.45
N GLY A 160 -35.26 -4.20 5.76
CA GLY A 160 -36.66 -4.02 6.16
C GLY A 160 -37.01 -4.79 7.44
N ALA A 161 -36.51 -6.02 7.58
CA ALA A 161 -36.68 -6.82 8.79
C ALA A 161 -35.97 -6.17 9.99
N PHE A 162 -34.74 -5.71 9.80
CA PHE A 162 -34.00 -4.99 10.84
C PHE A 162 -34.70 -3.70 11.26
N ALA A 163 -35.16 -2.89 10.30
CA ALA A 163 -35.88 -1.65 10.60
C ALA A 163 -37.14 -1.91 11.43
N LYS A 164 -37.90 -2.97 11.12
CA LYS A 164 -39.09 -3.38 11.90
C LYS A 164 -38.70 -3.80 13.32
N VAL A 165 -37.65 -4.60 13.48
CA VAL A 165 -37.16 -5.04 14.79
C VAL A 165 -36.62 -3.87 15.62
N PHE A 166 -35.96 -2.91 14.98
CA PHE A 166 -35.36 -1.75 15.64
C PHE A 166 -36.39 -0.77 16.21
N ILE A 167 -37.57 -0.65 15.57
CA ILE A 167 -38.67 0.22 16.03
C ILE A 167 -39.70 -0.50 16.91
N ASP A 168 -39.60 -1.82 17.05
CA ASP A 168 -40.54 -2.60 17.87
C ASP A 168 -40.40 -2.21 19.35
N PRO A 169 -41.49 -1.80 20.04
CA PRO A 169 -41.46 -1.48 21.46
C PRO A 169 -40.86 -2.59 22.34
N LYS A 170 -40.96 -3.86 21.94
CA LYS A 170 -40.39 -5.01 22.66
C LYS A 170 -38.86 -5.03 22.64
N ASN A 171 -38.24 -4.40 21.65
CA ASN A 171 -36.78 -4.35 21.48
C ASN A 171 -36.20 -2.96 21.77
N ARG A 172 -36.99 -2.06 22.39
CA ARG A 172 -36.61 -0.67 22.62
C ARG A 172 -35.31 -0.55 23.42
N GLU A 173 -35.12 -1.36 24.45
CA GLU A 173 -33.89 -1.36 25.25
C GLU A 173 -32.66 -1.79 24.43
N LEU A 174 -32.80 -2.80 23.57
CA LEU A 174 -31.74 -3.23 22.66
C LEU A 174 -31.43 -2.15 21.60
N ALA A 175 -32.45 -1.47 21.08
CA ALA A 175 -32.27 -0.39 20.13
C ALA A 175 -31.54 0.81 20.75
N GLU A 176 -31.84 1.17 22.01
CA GLU A 176 -31.11 2.23 22.73
C GLU A 176 -29.67 1.82 23.03
N LEU A 177 -29.43 0.58 23.51
CA LEU A 177 -28.08 0.07 23.74
C LEU A 177 -27.24 0.04 22.44
N CYS A 178 -27.85 -0.33 21.31
CA CYS A 178 -27.20 -0.33 20.02
C CYS A 178 -26.78 1.09 19.57
N LYS A 179 -27.55 2.13 19.93
CA LYS A 179 -27.18 3.52 19.64
C LYS A 179 -25.98 3.96 20.45
N THR A 180 -25.88 3.52 21.72
CA THR A 180 -24.76 3.87 22.60
C THR A 180 -23.48 3.10 22.27
N GLU A 181 -23.59 1.84 21.83
CA GLU A 181 -22.43 0.99 21.47
C GLU A 181 -21.69 1.43 20.20
N ARG A 182 -22.32 2.22 19.31
CA ARG A 182 -21.67 2.74 18.09
C ARG A 182 -20.78 3.97 18.32
N VAL A 183 -20.77 4.52 19.54
CA VAL A 183 -20.11 5.80 19.87
C VAL A 183 -18.73 5.60 20.53
N GLU A 184 -18.31 4.37 20.82
CA GLU A 184 -16.95 4.03 21.29
C GLU A 184 -16.06 3.47 20.18
#